data_AF-A0A2D5KA49-F1
#
_entry.id   AF-A0A2D5KA49-F1
#
_cell.length_a   1.000
_cell.length_b   1.000
_cell.length_c   1.000
_cell.angle_alpha   90.00
_cell.angle_beta   90.00
_cell.angle_gamma   90.00
#
_symmetry.space_group_name_H-M   'P 1'
#
loop_
_entity.id
_entity.type
_entity.pdbx_description
1 polymer ?
#
loop_
_entity_poly.entity_id
_entity_poly.type
_entity_poly.pdbx_seq_one_letter_code
_entity_poly.pdbx_strand_id
1 'polypeptide(L)'
;MEFKLVHLPDELMQYQDSATKEDYTVKQFQLLISPQNDQIELFKVGIDDSESLDKRIQKLEFKTDSLFTAEVSGQTLLPVFTHYENYRGIKEEVLIHLHFETMKEITDDFTVVLNDFIFQSGEHRFVFEADKLNNPPLLKTIN
;
A
#
# COMPACT_ATOMS: atom_id res chain seq x y z
N MET A 1 -5.30 -11.84 -11.42
CA MET A 1 -4.87 -10.44 -11.21
C MET A 1 -3.41 -10.44 -10.79
N GLU A 2 -2.71 -9.35 -11.04
CA GLU A 2 -1.35 -9.13 -10.58
C GLU A 2 -1.34 -8.05 -9.50
N PHE A 3 -0.61 -8.31 -8.41
CA PHE A 3 -0.40 -7.39 -7.31
C PHE A 3 1.09 -7.12 -7.21
N LYS A 4 1.48 -5.85 -7.35
CA LYS A 4 2.88 -5.45 -7.29
C LYS A 4 3.06 -4.29 -6.33
N LEU A 5 3.65 -4.57 -5.17
CA LEU A 5 3.98 -3.56 -4.17
C LEU A 5 5.43 -3.12 -4.33
N VAL A 6 5.66 -1.81 -4.36
CA VAL A 6 7.00 -1.22 -4.36
C VAL A 6 7.15 -0.27 -3.19
N HIS A 7 8.33 -0.26 -2.57
CA HIS A 7 8.71 0.77 -1.61
C HIS A 7 9.12 2.04 -2.36
N LEU A 8 8.59 3.18 -1.95
CA LEU A 8 9.00 4.49 -2.41
C LEU A 8 10.06 5.02 -1.45
N PRO A 9 11.27 5.37 -1.92
CA PRO A 9 12.32 5.91 -1.06
C PRO A 9 11.83 7.13 -0.29
N ASP A 10 12.17 7.21 0.98
CA ASP A 10 11.83 8.36 1.80
C ASP A 10 12.42 9.64 1.18
N GLU A 11 11.57 10.61 0.82
CA GLU A 11 12.00 12.01 0.91
C GLU A 11 12.25 12.23 2.40
N LEU A 12 13.50 12.48 2.80
CA LEU A 12 13.96 12.60 4.19
C LEU A 12 13.05 13.51 5.06
N MET A 13 11.93 12.98 5.53
CA MET A 13 11.00 13.64 6.44
C MET A 13 11.04 12.87 7.74
N GLN A 14 11.93 13.33 8.62
CA GLN A 14 12.03 12.84 9.99
C GLN A 14 11.02 13.63 10.84
N TYR A 15 10.09 12.90 11.45
CA TYR A 15 9.13 13.49 12.37
C TYR A 15 9.60 13.19 13.79
N GLN A 16 9.61 14.22 14.63
CA GLN A 16 9.84 14.05 16.06
C GLN A 16 8.50 14.23 16.76
N ASP A 17 8.06 13.22 17.50
CA ASP A 17 6.89 13.40 18.36
C ASP A 17 7.25 14.35 19.50
N SER A 18 6.57 15.49 19.54
CA SER A 18 6.78 16.53 20.55
C SER A 18 6.52 16.07 22.00
N ALA A 19 5.74 15.01 22.21
CA ALA A 19 5.39 14.49 23.52
C ALA A 19 6.37 13.41 24.02
N THR A 20 6.75 12.47 23.15
CA THR A 20 7.62 11.33 23.50
C THR A 20 9.09 11.58 23.19
N LYS A 21 9.40 12.57 22.34
CA LYS A 21 10.73 12.82 21.74
C LYS A 21 11.28 11.67 20.92
N GLU A 22 10.46 10.68 20.57
CA GLU A 22 10.87 9.58 19.72
C GLU A 22 10.95 10.03 18.26
N ASP A 23 11.98 9.55 17.56
CA ASP A 23 12.18 9.78 16.14
C ASP A 23 11.41 8.72 15.34
N TYR A 24 10.44 9.19 14.56
CA TYR A 24 9.67 8.34 13.66
C TYR A 24 9.97 8.67 12.20
N THR A 25 9.83 7.65 11.36
CA THR A 25 9.92 7.76 9.90
C THR A 25 8.66 7.18 9.29
N VAL A 26 8.26 7.71 8.14
CA VAL A 26 7.11 7.22 7.40
C VAL A 26 7.62 6.43 6.21
N LYS A 27 7.37 5.12 6.19
CA LYS A 27 7.67 4.27 5.04
C LYS A 27 6.52 4.29 4.06
N GLN A 28 6.84 4.59 2.82
CA GLN A 28 5.89 4.78 1.74
C GLN A 28 5.93 3.59 0.79
N PHE A 29 4.75 3.10 0.42
CA PHE A 29 4.61 2.00 -0.52
C PHE A 29 3.53 2.34 -1.56
N GLN A 30 3.70 1.76 -2.74
CA GLN A 30 2.75 1.90 -3.84
C GLN A 30 2.39 0.51 -4.36
N LEU A 31 1.12 0.14 -4.22
CA LEU A 31 0.56 -1.10 -4.77
C LEU A 31 -0.06 -0.80 -6.12
N LEU A 32 0.43 -1.48 -7.15
CA LEU A 32 -0.25 -1.59 -8.43
C LEU A 32 -1.07 -2.88 -8.44
N ILE A 33 -2.34 -2.73 -8.80
CA ILE A 33 -3.25 -3.84 -9.11
C ILE A 33 -3.59 -3.75 -10.58
N SER A 34 -3.27 -4.80 -11.34
CA SER A 34 -3.53 -4.89 -12.78
C SER A 34 -4.15 -6.23 -13.16
N PRO A 35 -4.93 -6.30 -14.25
CA PRO A 35 -5.41 -7.54 -14.80
C PRO A 35 -4.22 -8.32 -15.40
N GLN A 36 -4.26 -9.65 -15.30
CA GLN A 36 -3.23 -10.51 -15.92
C GLN A 36 -3.40 -10.63 -17.44
N ASN A 37 -4.57 -10.27 -17.96
CA ASN A 37 -4.89 -10.23 -19.38
C ASN A 37 -6.07 -9.29 -19.62
N ASP A 38 -6.26 -8.85 -20.86
CA ASP A 38 -7.28 -7.87 -21.26
C ASP A 38 -8.72 -8.36 -21.11
N GLN A 39 -8.96 -9.60 -20.65
CA GLN A 39 -10.30 -10.16 -20.46
C GLN A 39 -10.86 -9.91 -19.05
N ILE A 40 -10.03 -9.44 -18.11
CA ILE A 40 -10.43 -9.13 -16.74
C ILE A 40 -10.69 -7.62 -16.65
N GLU A 41 -11.94 -7.24 -16.42
CA GLU A 41 -12.34 -5.86 -16.15
C GLU A 41 -12.36 -5.65 -14.63
N LEU A 42 -11.28 -5.09 -14.08
CA LEU A 42 -11.09 -4.90 -12.64
C LEU A 42 -12.23 -4.11 -12.02
N PHE A 43 -12.68 -3.06 -12.72
CA PHE A 43 -13.78 -2.25 -12.24
C PHE A 43 -15.12 -2.98 -12.32
N LYS A 44 -15.30 -3.96 -13.20
CA LYS A 44 -16.56 -4.73 -13.28
C LYS A 44 -16.66 -5.86 -12.27
N VAL A 45 -15.55 -6.47 -11.87
CA VAL A 45 -15.52 -7.50 -10.82
C VAL A 45 -16.06 -6.97 -9.48
N GLY A 46 -15.99 -5.66 -9.25
CA GLY A 46 -16.63 -4.99 -8.09
C GLY A 46 -18.07 -4.47 -8.33
N ILE A 47 -18.61 -4.55 -9.55
CA ILE A 47 -19.88 -3.92 -10.00
C ILE A 47 -21.05 -4.91 -10.07
N ASP A 48 -20.81 -6.23 -10.08
CA ASP A 48 -21.87 -7.24 -10.21
C ASP A 48 -22.78 -7.42 -8.97
N ASP A 49 -22.56 -6.67 -7.90
CA ASP A 49 -23.49 -6.61 -6.76
C ASP A 49 -24.52 -5.50 -6.99
N SER A 50 -25.79 -5.87 -7.24
CA SER A 50 -26.94 -5.03 -7.65
C SER A 50 -27.28 -3.81 -6.77
N GLU A 51 -26.51 -3.53 -5.71
CA GLU A 51 -26.72 -2.36 -4.85
C GLU A 51 -26.18 -1.06 -5.48
N SER A 52 -26.93 0.03 -5.25
CA SER A 52 -26.78 1.39 -5.80
C SER A 52 -25.34 1.91 -5.96
N LEU A 53 -25.09 2.60 -7.08
CA LEU A 53 -23.86 3.32 -7.45
C LEU A 53 -23.21 4.12 -6.30
N ASP A 54 -23.99 4.75 -5.43
CA ASP A 54 -23.48 5.55 -4.31
C ASP A 54 -22.80 4.72 -3.21
N LYS A 55 -23.27 3.48 -2.97
CA LYS A 55 -22.56 2.52 -2.09
C LYS A 55 -21.28 2.00 -2.73
N ARG A 56 -21.16 2.06 -4.06
CA ARG A 56 -20.01 1.54 -4.82
C ARG A 56 -18.83 2.52 -4.85
N ILE A 57 -19.11 3.83 -4.91
CA ILE A 57 -18.10 4.88 -4.73
C ILE A 57 -17.63 4.91 -3.28
N GLN A 58 -18.53 4.79 -2.29
CA GLN A 58 -18.14 4.67 -0.87
C GLN A 58 -17.42 3.34 -0.54
N LYS A 59 -17.70 2.29 -1.31
CA LYS A 59 -16.85 1.09 -1.37
C LYS A 59 -15.51 1.52 -1.97
N LEU A 60 -15.30 1.90 -3.23
CA LEU A 60 -13.95 2.22 -3.75
C LEU A 60 -13.16 3.36 -3.05
N GLU A 61 -13.81 4.31 -2.37
CA GLU A 61 -13.21 5.24 -1.38
C GLU A 61 -12.85 4.53 -0.04
N PHE A 62 -12.80 3.20 -0.05
CA PHE A 62 -12.85 2.26 1.07
C PHE A 62 -11.91 2.71 2.18
N LYS A 63 -12.33 2.38 3.40
CA LYS A 63 -11.50 2.08 4.57
C LYS A 63 -10.51 0.93 4.28
N THR A 64 -9.80 1.04 3.18
CA THR A 64 -8.73 0.17 2.74
C THR A 64 -7.57 0.20 3.70
N ASP A 65 -7.48 1.23 4.54
CA ASP A 65 -6.70 1.21 5.77
C ASP A 65 -6.88 -0.10 6.56
N SER A 66 -8.09 -0.69 6.54
CA SER A 66 -8.38 -1.97 7.20
C SER A 66 -8.01 -3.24 6.42
N LEU A 67 -7.68 -3.09 5.13
CA LEU A 67 -7.21 -4.20 4.28
C LEU A 67 -5.71 -4.41 4.43
N PHE A 68 -4.99 -3.35 4.78
CA PHE A 68 -3.56 -3.35 4.87
C PHE A 68 -3.10 -3.32 6.30
N THR A 69 -2.13 -4.16 6.60
CA THR A 69 -1.34 -4.10 7.84
C THR A 69 0.12 -4.26 7.48
N ALA A 70 1.02 -3.72 8.29
CA ALA A 70 2.43 -4.09 8.21
C ALA A 70 2.85 -4.86 9.46
N GLU A 71 3.74 -5.82 9.30
CA GLU A 71 4.37 -6.55 10.39
C GLU A 71 5.87 -6.23 10.40
N VAL A 72 6.39 -5.78 11.55
CA VAL A 72 7.82 -5.49 11.74
C VAL A 72 8.18 -5.69 13.21
N SER A 73 9.30 -6.37 13.49
CA SER A 73 9.78 -6.60 14.86
C SER A 73 8.73 -7.14 15.83
N GLY A 74 7.83 -8.01 15.34
CA GLY A 74 6.72 -8.59 16.11
C GLY A 74 5.56 -7.65 16.41
N GLN A 75 5.57 -6.43 15.86
CA GLN A 75 4.48 -5.47 15.93
C GLN A 75 3.63 -5.49 14.67
N THR A 76 2.34 -5.22 14.82
CA THR A 76 1.42 -4.99 13.70
C THR A 76 1.10 -3.51 13.62
N LEU A 77 1.39 -2.89 12.48
CA LEU A 77 1.15 -1.48 12.18
C LEU A 77 -0.07 -1.35 11.28
N LEU A 78 -0.88 -0.33 11.55
CA LEU A 78 -1.92 0.13 10.64
C LEU A 78 -1.36 1.26 9.77
N PRO A 79 -1.81 1.39 8.51
CA PRO A 79 -1.39 2.51 7.69
C PRO A 79 -1.90 3.81 8.31
N VAL A 80 -1.03 4.82 8.38
CA VAL A 80 -1.39 6.18 8.81
C VAL A 80 -2.02 6.99 7.68
N PHE A 81 -1.82 6.55 6.44
CA PHE A 81 -2.45 7.12 5.26
C PHE A 81 -2.56 6.08 4.14
N THR A 82 -3.73 6.06 3.50
CA THR A 82 -3.96 5.31 2.27
C THR A 82 -4.63 6.21 1.22
N HIS A 83 -4.16 6.16 -0.02
CA HIS A 83 -4.73 6.94 -1.11
C HIS A 83 -4.84 6.13 -2.41
N TYR A 84 -5.89 6.41 -3.18
CA TYR A 84 -6.22 5.72 -4.41
C TYR A 84 -6.09 6.64 -5.61
N GLU A 85 -5.39 6.18 -6.64
CA GLU A 85 -5.42 6.82 -7.96
C GLU A 85 -6.26 6.01 -8.96
N ASN A 86 -6.61 6.68 -10.06
CA ASN A 86 -7.41 6.15 -11.16
C ASN A 86 -8.88 5.82 -10.83
N TYR A 87 -9.50 6.63 -9.97
CA TYR A 87 -10.93 6.54 -9.63
C TYR A 87 -11.89 6.61 -10.84
N ARG A 88 -11.43 7.19 -11.96
CA ARG A 88 -12.23 7.38 -13.18
C ARG A 88 -12.17 6.18 -14.13
N GLY A 89 -11.38 5.14 -13.82
CA GLY A 89 -11.24 3.96 -14.67
C GLY A 89 -10.67 4.27 -16.06
N ILE A 90 -9.73 5.23 -16.16
CA ILE A 90 -9.13 5.61 -17.45
C ILE A 90 -8.28 4.46 -18.01
N LYS A 91 -7.67 3.69 -17.11
CA LYS A 91 -7.00 2.41 -17.38
C LYS A 91 -7.60 1.33 -16.48
N GLU A 92 -7.57 0.08 -16.90
CA GLU A 92 -7.89 -1.09 -16.05
C GLU A 92 -6.74 -1.37 -15.06
N GLU A 93 -6.38 -0.38 -14.24
CA GLU A 93 -5.30 -0.47 -13.27
C GLU A 93 -5.69 0.33 -12.03
N VAL A 94 -5.34 -0.12 -10.84
CA VAL A 94 -5.53 0.64 -9.60
C VAL A 94 -4.17 0.86 -8.95
N LEU A 95 -3.91 2.10 -8.55
CA LEU A 95 -2.73 2.45 -7.78
C LEU A 95 -3.15 2.84 -6.37
N ILE A 96 -2.49 2.26 -5.39
CA ILE A 96 -2.77 2.50 -3.98
C ILE A 96 -1.48 2.93 -3.29
N HIS A 97 -1.47 4.12 -2.71
CA HIS A 97 -0.39 4.63 -1.88
C HIS A 97 -0.67 4.28 -0.43
N LEU A 98 0.35 3.76 0.27
CA LEU A 98 0.27 3.26 1.65
C LEU A 98 1.42 3.83 2.46
N HIS A 99 1.12 4.42 3.60
CA HIS A 99 2.13 5.01 4.48
C HIS A 99 2.04 4.37 5.85
N PHE A 100 3.17 3.90 6.38
CA PHE A 100 3.27 3.32 7.72
C PHE A 100 4.26 4.14 8.54
N GLU A 101 3.84 4.57 9.72
CA GLU A 101 4.74 5.15 10.70
C GLU A 101 5.53 4.04 11.40
N THR A 102 6.84 4.22 11.49
CA THR A 102 7.78 3.25 12.07
C THR A 102 8.86 4.00 12.83
N MET A 103 9.51 3.29 13.76
CA MET A 103 10.77 3.74 14.36
C MET A 103 11.80 4.01 13.26
N LYS A 104 12.72 4.94 13.53
CA LYS A 104 13.72 5.43 12.57
C LYS A 104 14.55 4.33 11.90
N GLU A 105 14.91 3.28 12.64
CA GLU A 105 15.63 2.13 12.11
C GLU A 105 14.76 0.89 12.15
N ILE A 106 14.53 0.30 10.98
CA ILE A 106 13.91 -1.02 10.85
C ILE A 106 15.03 -2.07 10.97
N THR A 107 14.94 -2.96 11.96
CA THR A 107 15.96 -4.00 12.17
C THR A 107 15.56 -5.36 11.60
N ASP A 108 14.26 -5.62 11.49
CA ASP A 108 13.69 -6.87 10.99
C ASP A 108 12.99 -6.65 9.65
N ASP A 109 12.75 -7.73 8.90
CA ASP A 109 12.01 -7.65 7.64
C ASP A 109 10.63 -7.00 7.85
N PHE A 110 10.28 -6.10 6.94
CA PHE A 110 9.01 -5.39 6.94
C PHE A 110 8.06 -6.11 6.00
N THR A 111 6.96 -6.64 6.53
CA THR A 111 5.98 -7.38 5.73
C THR A 111 4.70 -6.58 5.60
N VAL A 112 4.35 -6.14 4.39
CA VAL A 112 3.01 -5.58 4.12
C VAL A 112 2.07 -6.72 3.78
N VAL A 113 0.93 -6.77 4.46
CA VAL A 113 -0.11 -7.77 4.29
C VAL A 113 -1.34 -7.09 3.72
N LEU A 114 -1.84 -7.61 2.59
CA LEU A 114 -3.12 -7.26 1.99
C LEU A 114 -4.10 -8.41 2.21
N ASN A 115 -5.16 -8.16 2.97
CA ASN A 115 -6.30 -9.08 3.10
C ASN A 115 -7.35 -8.76 2.03
N ASP A 116 -7.18 -9.30 0.82
CA ASP A 116 -8.04 -8.96 -0.32
C ASP A 116 -9.38 -9.71 -0.31
N PHE A 117 -10.36 -9.11 0.36
CA PHE A 117 -11.76 -9.50 0.24
C PHE A 117 -12.50 -8.83 -0.93
N ILE A 118 -11.92 -7.79 -1.53
CA ILE A 118 -12.58 -7.01 -2.60
C ILE A 118 -12.64 -7.86 -3.87
N PHE A 119 -11.50 -8.43 -4.27
CA PHE A 119 -11.41 -9.29 -5.42
C PHE A 119 -11.38 -10.78 -5.06
N GLN A 120 -11.55 -11.10 -3.77
CA GLN A 120 -11.62 -12.45 -3.23
C GLN A 120 -10.40 -13.31 -3.58
N SER A 121 -9.22 -12.68 -3.71
CA SER A 121 -7.99 -13.39 -4.07
C SER A 121 -7.20 -13.91 -2.85
N GLY A 122 -7.64 -13.58 -1.64
CA GLY A 122 -7.08 -14.08 -0.39
C GLY A 122 -6.07 -13.12 0.25
N GLU A 123 -5.15 -13.66 1.04
CA GLU A 123 -4.09 -12.88 1.69
C GLU A 123 -2.85 -12.80 0.79
N HIS A 124 -2.29 -11.60 0.64
CA HIS A 124 -1.02 -11.35 -0.05
C HIS A 124 -0.02 -10.77 0.93
N ARG A 125 1.19 -11.34 0.95
CA ARG A 125 2.29 -10.88 1.81
C ARG A 125 3.46 -10.41 0.96
N PHE A 126 3.89 -9.17 1.18
CA PHE A 126 5.02 -8.55 0.50
C PHE A 126 6.13 -8.30 1.52
N VAL A 127 7.22 -9.05 1.40
CA VAL A 127 8.34 -9.01 2.36
C VAL A 127 9.45 -8.11 1.81
N PHE A 128 9.88 -7.15 2.61
CA PHE A 128 10.98 -6.24 2.30
C PHE A 128 12.10 -6.41 3.34
N GLU A 129 13.29 -6.70 2.85
CA GLU A 129 14.48 -6.81 3.70
C GLU A 129 14.81 -5.46 4.35
N ALA A 130 15.05 -5.48 5.67
CA ALA A 130 15.35 -4.28 6.45
C ALA A 130 16.49 -3.43 5.83
N ASP A 131 17.58 -4.09 5.41
CA ASP A 131 18.73 -3.42 4.80
C ASP A 131 18.36 -2.67 3.51
N LYS A 132 17.48 -3.24 2.68
CA LYS A 132 17.03 -2.61 1.42
C LYS A 132 16.08 -1.43 1.66
N LEU A 133 15.36 -1.42 2.78
CA LEU A 133 14.49 -0.30 3.17
C LEU A 133 15.28 0.85 3.80
N ASN A 134 16.32 0.55 4.57
CA ASN A 134 17.19 1.54 5.18
C ASN A 134 18.20 2.11 4.18
N ASN A 135 18.63 1.30 3.21
CA ASN A 135 19.59 1.64 2.18
C ASN A 135 18.98 1.44 0.78
N PRO A 136 17.95 2.22 0.40
CA PRO A 136 17.32 2.07 -0.91
C PRO A 136 18.36 2.32 -2.03
N PRO A 137 18.27 1.58 -3.14
CA PRO A 137 19.22 1.73 -4.23
C PRO A 137 19.19 3.17 -4.76
N LEU A 138 20.36 3.80 -4.79
CA LEU A 138 20.50 5.16 -5.33
C LEU A 138 20.10 5.16 -6.80
N LEU A 139 19.18 6.06 -7.16
CA LEU A 139 18.89 6.36 -8.57
C LEU A 139 20.20 6.80 -9.22
N LYS A 140 20.73 6.00 -10.14
CA LYS A 140 21.82 6.45 -11.01
C LYS A 140 21.27 7.55 -11.89
N THR A 141 21.64 8.80 -11.61
CA THR A 141 21.50 9.87 -12.59
C THR A 141 22.36 9.51 -13.79
N ILE A 142 21.71 9.28 -14.93
CA ILE A 142 22.40 9.17 -16.21
C ILE A 142 22.87 10.60 -16.52
N ASN A 143 24.16 10.87 -16.30
CA ASN A 143 24.82 12.10 -16.74
C ASN A 143 25.10 12.05 -18.25
#